data_AF-A0A2E4W3G8-F1
#
_entry.id   AF-A0A2E4W3G8-F1
#
_cell.length_a   1.000
_cell.length_b   1.000
_cell.length_c   1.000
_cell.angle_alpha   90.00
_cell.angle_beta   90.00
_cell.angle_gamma   90.00
#
_symmetry.space_group_name_H-M   'P 1'
#
loop_
_entity.id
_entity.type
_entity.pdbx_description
1 polymer ?
#
loop_
_entity_poly.entity_id
_entity_poly.type
_entity_poly.pdbx_seq_one_letter_code
_entity_poly.pdbx_strand_id
1 'polypeptide(L)'
;MTDRFSTLVTQEFNQVEYNHAKVGGSNDRIWRTTLNGCIEHTPKLVIIMWSGVNRQEYLAEGGFFTKDLIIAGEPSYDTKSKFRDAAHRWRQSNWVDFKMSNHTLKIGEASKLGKDPDQTKKHYEYLNGYAKYIRTVRWNLKYTIAYMLSTKYFLEARNIPYLFYLFSAGQYKPFLYLLDEFYVEAANNVWASLELSKKQILKELPVLKTDGFYDIVKKAKLPIGEKDHPLEEGHRLMADIIIKDIKKYEYDKKLY
;
A
#
# COMPACT_ATOMS: atom_id res chain seq x y z
N MET A 1 -0.45 -0.93 -23.01
CA MET A 1 -0.59 -0.38 -21.64
C MET A 1 0.16 0.94 -21.61
N THR A 2 -0.46 2.00 -22.11
CA THR A 2 0.17 3.32 -22.31
C THR A 2 -0.38 4.39 -21.37
N ASP A 3 -1.38 4.04 -20.55
CA ASP A 3 -2.30 5.05 -19.98
C ASP A 3 -2.27 5.07 -18.44
N ARG A 4 -1.28 4.43 -17.81
CA ARG A 4 -1.08 4.51 -16.36
C ARG A 4 -0.31 5.79 -16.03
N PHE A 5 -0.70 6.44 -14.91
CA PHE A 5 -0.07 7.68 -14.46
C PHE A 5 1.47 7.62 -14.45
N SER A 6 2.06 6.49 -14.02
CA SER A 6 3.52 6.39 -13.89
C SER A 6 4.22 6.38 -15.25
N THR A 7 3.60 5.75 -16.26
CA THR A 7 4.10 5.74 -17.64
C THR A 7 4.07 7.15 -18.24
N LEU A 8 2.99 7.90 -17.99
CA LEU A 8 2.87 9.30 -18.42
C LEU A 8 3.95 10.18 -17.76
N VAL A 9 4.18 10.01 -16.46
CA VAL A 9 5.24 10.72 -15.72
C VAL A 9 6.62 10.37 -16.29
N THR A 10 6.90 9.11 -16.57
CA THR A 10 8.21 8.72 -17.12
C THR A 10 8.43 9.22 -18.54
N GLN A 11 7.37 9.31 -19.35
CA GLN A 11 7.43 9.88 -20.70
C GLN A 11 7.75 11.38 -20.65
N GLU A 12 7.11 12.15 -19.77
CA GLU A 12 7.34 13.59 -19.60
C GLU A 12 8.82 13.91 -19.31
N PHE A 13 9.48 13.08 -18.49
CA PHE A 13 10.87 13.32 -18.07
C PHE A 13 11.90 12.44 -18.80
N ASN A 14 11.48 11.70 -19.83
CA ASN A 14 12.32 10.74 -20.57
C ASN A 14 13.12 9.78 -19.66
N GLN A 15 12.43 9.19 -18.68
CA GLN A 15 13.01 8.25 -17.70
C GLN A 15 12.49 6.83 -17.90
N VAL A 16 13.17 5.86 -17.27
CA VAL A 16 12.69 4.47 -17.14
C VAL A 16 12.10 4.27 -15.75
N GLU A 17 11.01 3.51 -15.63
CA GLU A 17 10.43 3.14 -14.33
C GLU A 17 10.82 1.75 -13.85
N TYR A 18 11.12 1.64 -12.56
CA TYR A 18 11.09 0.37 -11.81
C TYR A 18 9.73 0.27 -11.10
N ASN A 19 8.75 -0.29 -11.80
CA ASN A 19 7.39 -0.34 -11.29
C ASN A 19 7.15 -1.53 -10.35
N HIS A 20 7.15 -1.27 -9.05
CA HIS A 20 6.76 -2.24 -8.03
C HIS A 20 5.27 -2.21 -7.67
N ALA A 21 4.43 -1.36 -8.31
CA ALA A 21 3.02 -1.27 -7.97
C ALA A 21 2.25 -2.57 -8.28
N LYS A 22 1.32 -2.93 -7.41
CA LYS A 22 0.42 -4.08 -7.59
C LYS A 22 -0.99 -3.69 -7.15
N VAL A 23 -1.98 -4.00 -7.99
CA VAL A 23 -3.41 -3.86 -7.65
C VAL A 23 -3.72 -4.65 -6.38
N GLY A 24 -4.44 -4.03 -5.44
CA GLY A 24 -4.73 -4.63 -4.14
C GLY A 24 -3.57 -4.59 -3.14
N GLY A 25 -2.46 -3.93 -3.50
CA GLY A 25 -1.26 -3.75 -2.67
C GLY A 25 -1.54 -3.34 -1.22
N SER A 26 -0.95 -4.02 -0.24
CA SER A 26 -0.93 -3.58 1.16
C SER A 26 0.24 -2.64 1.45
N ASN A 27 0.17 -1.92 2.57
CA ASN A 27 1.27 -1.03 2.99
C ASN A 27 2.52 -1.81 3.41
N ASP A 28 2.40 -3.05 3.91
CA ASP A 28 3.56 -3.92 4.19
C ASP A 28 4.31 -4.25 2.90
N ARG A 29 3.56 -4.58 1.83
CA ARG A 29 4.17 -4.83 0.52
C ARG A 29 4.84 -3.58 -0.01
N ILE A 30 4.15 -2.44 0.01
CA ILE A 30 4.68 -1.16 -0.49
C ILE A 30 6.02 -0.89 0.19
N TRP A 31 6.03 -0.89 1.53
CA TRP A 31 7.25 -0.71 2.32
C TRP A 31 8.36 -1.69 1.91
N ARG A 32 8.09 -3.00 1.97
CA ARG A 32 9.10 -4.04 1.66
C ARG A 32 9.65 -3.93 0.25
N THR A 33 8.79 -3.79 -0.76
CA THR A 33 9.22 -3.72 -2.16
C THR A 33 9.92 -2.40 -2.50
N THR A 34 9.53 -1.29 -1.86
CA THR A 34 10.26 -0.03 -2.02
C THR A 34 11.66 -0.11 -1.42
N LEU A 35 11.79 -0.64 -0.19
CA LEU A 35 13.11 -0.77 0.43
C LEU A 35 14.02 -1.68 -0.38
N ASN A 36 13.55 -2.87 -0.77
CA ASN A 36 14.32 -3.78 -1.62
C ASN A 36 14.68 -3.14 -2.95
N GLY A 37 13.73 -2.49 -3.63
CA GLY A 37 13.97 -1.80 -4.90
C GLY A 37 15.00 -0.68 -4.76
N CYS A 38 15.05 0.05 -3.65
CA CYS A 38 16.06 1.08 -3.41
C CYS A 38 17.42 0.54 -2.93
N ILE A 39 17.48 -0.74 -2.54
CA ILE A 39 18.74 -1.45 -2.25
C ILE A 39 19.31 -2.01 -3.55
N GLU A 40 18.46 -2.64 -4.36
CA GLU A 40 18.79 -3.25 -5.64
C GLU A 40 19.04 -2.22 -6.75
N HIS A 41 18.39 -1.07 -6.67
CA HIS A 41 18.48 0.02 -7.62
C HIS A 41 18.87 1.32 -6.91
N THR A 42 19.48 2.25 -7.65
CA THR A 42 19.81 3.61 -7.21
C THR A 42 18.88 4.63 -7.88
N PRO A 43 17.58 4.66 -7.53
CA PRO A 43 16.61 5.52 -8.21
C PRO A 43 16.92 7.00 -7.99
N LYS A 44 16.72 7.81 -9.03
CA LYS A 44 16.84 9.27 -8.97
C LYS A 44 15.67 9.95 -8.25
N LEU A 45 14.51 9.28 -8.21
CA LEU A 45 13.28 9.72 -7.56
C LEU A 45 12.42 8.50 -7.20
N VAL A 46 11.79 8.53 -6.04
CA VAL A 46 10.83 7.49 -5.60
C VAL A 46 9.45 8.09 -5.43
N ILE A 47 8.47 7.56 -6.15
CA ILE A 47 7.06 7.97 -6.05
C ILE A 47 6.28 6.84 -5.39
N ILE A 48 5.63 7.13 -4.25
CA ILE A 48 4.87 6.14 -3.49
C ILE A 48 3.42 6.58 -3.34
N MET A 49 2.51 5.72 -3.76
CA MET A 49 1.10 5.83 -3.43
C MET A 49 0.74 4.80 -2.36
N TRP A 50 0.57 5.26 -1.13
CA TRP A 50 0.19 4.43 0.01
C TRP A 50 -1.27 3.98 -0.09
N SER A 51 -1.52 2.73 0.27
CA SER A 51 -2.85 2.13 0.22
C SER A 51 -3.66 2.44 1.48
N GLY A 52 -4.81 1.80 1.63
CA GLY A 52 -5.60 1.84 2.85
C GLY A 52 -4.94 1.11 4.03
N VAL A 53 -5.19 1.58 5.26
CA VAL A 53 -4.60 1.01 6.49
C VAL A 53 -5.04 -0.44 6.77
N ASN A 54 -6.18 -0.87 6.21
CA ASN A 54 -6.82 -2.15 6.52
C ASN A 54 -6.41 -3.31 5.60
N ARG A 55 -5.29 -3.18 4.88
CA ARG A 55 -4.72 -4.26 4.05
C ARG A 55 -3.51 -4.85 4.75
N GLN A 56 -3.32 -6.17 4.63
CA GLN A 56 -2.17 -6.84 5.23
C GLN A 56 -1.50 -7.79 4.25
N GLU A 57 -0.18 -7.92 4.38
CA GLU A 57 0.60 -8.97 3.74
C GLU A 57 0.91 -10.09 4.74
N TYR A 58 0.91 -11.33 4.26
CA TYR A 58 1.32 -12.49 5.06
C TYR A 58 2.12 -13.46 4.19
N LEU A 59 3.05 -14.16 4.81
CA LEU A 59 3.82 -15.21 4.16
C LEU A 59 3.02 -16.52 4.27
N ALA A 60 2.76 -17.16 3.14
CA ALA A 60 1.99 -18.40 3.09
C ALA A 60 2.80 -19.52 2.44
N GLU A 61 2.69 -20.72 2.99
CA GLU A 61 3.17 -21.95 2.35
C GLU A 61 2.23 -22.33 1.18
N GLY A 62 2.80 -22.80 0.05
CA GLY A 62 2.05 -23.40 -1.06
C GLY A 62 2.41 -22.85 -2.46
N GLY A 63 2.35 -23.73 -3.47
CA GLY A 63 2.73 -23.47 -4.86
C GLY A 63 1.75 -22.61 -5.68
N PHE A 64 2.12 -22.35 -6.93
CA PHE A 64 1.34 -21.55 -7.89
C PHE A 64 0.01 -22.25 -8.28
N PHE A 65 -1.11 -21.57 -8.07
CA PHE A 65 -2.33 -21.75 -8.86
C PHE A 65 -2.72 -20.39 -9.44
N THR A 66 -2.04 -19.95 -10.49
CA THR A 66 -2.55 -18.87 -11.33
C THR A 66 -3.08 -19.49 -12.60
N LYS A 67 -4.32 -19.16 -12.98
CA LYS A 67 -4.80 -19.38 -14.35
C LYS A 67 -4.09 -18.46 -15.38
N ASP A 68 -3.32 -17.48 -14.90
CA ASP A 68 -2.83 -16.35 -15.71
C ASP A 68 -1.32 -16.38 -16.01
N LEU A 69 -0.62 -17.50 -15.75
CA LEU A 69 0.77 -17.64 -16.20
C LEU A 69 0.81 -18.26 -17.60
N ILE A 70 0.56 -17.45 -18.62
CA ILE A 70 1.02 -17.75 -19.98
C ILE A 70 2.42 -17.13 -20.09
N ILE A 71 3.46 -17.93 -19.88
CA ILE A 71 4.79 -17.57 -20.37
C ILE A 71 4.71 -17.74 -21.89
N ALA A 72 4.65 -16.63 -22.62
CA ALA A 72 4.76 -16.65 -24.07
C ALA A 72 6.18 -17.07 -24.44
N GLY A 73 6.34 -18.32 -24.86
CA GLY A 73 7.61 -18.86 -25.33
C GLY A 73 7.78 -20.34 -24.98
N GLU A 74 7.42 -21.18 -25.94
CA GLU A 74 7.60 -22.64 -26.02
C GLU A 74 6.59 -23.56 -25.30
N PRO A 75 5.90 -24.46 -26.05
CA PRO A 75 4.98 -25.43 -25.49
C PRO A 75 5.70 -26.74 -25.17
N SER A 76 6.22 -26.91 -23.95
CA SER A 76 6.52 -28.25 -23.41
C SER A 76 6.79 -28.28 -21.90
N TYR A 77 5.99 -27.58 -21.09
CA TYR A 77 5.91 -27.95 -19.68
C TYR A 77 4.62 -28.71 -19.43
N ASP A 78 4.79 -30.01 -19.17
CA ASP A 78 3.79 -30.90 -18.58
C ASP A 78 3.07 -30.16 -17.45
N THR A 79 1.84 -29.75 -17.72
CA THR A 79 0.93 -29.01 -16.82
C THR A 79 0.58 -29.75 -15.52
N LYS A 80 1.17 -30.94 -15.28
CA LYS A 80 1.10 -31.66 -14.01
C LYS A 80 2.43 -31.70 -13.23
N SER A 81 3.49 -31.08 -13.73
CA SER A 81 4.82 -31.15 -13.12
C SER A 81 5.24 -29.87 -12.36
N LYS A 82 5.33 -30.01 -11.04
CA LYS A 82 6.47 -29.54 -10.21
C LYS A 82 6.80 -28.03 -10.07
N PHE A 83 5.82 -27.14 -9.97
CA PHE A 83 5.95 -25.94 -9.09
C PHE A 83 5.19 -26.11 -7.77
N ARG A 84 5.10 -27.37 -7.32
CA ARG A 84 4.57 -27.78 -6.00
C ARG A 84 5.60 -27.65 -4.87
N ASP A 85 6.85 -27.33 -5.20
CA ASP A 85 7.91 -27.26 -4.20
C ASP A 85 7.79 -25.96 -3.40
N ALA A 86 7.10 -26.07 -2.25
CA ALA A 86 7.41 -25.47 -0.94
C ALA A 86 7.93 -24.02 -0.83
N ALA A 87 7.81 -23.19 -1.85
CA ALA A 87 8.25 -21.80 -1.79
C ALA A 87 7.20 -20.98 -1.02
N HIS A 88 7.58 -20.53 0.17
CA HIS A 88 6.86 -19.51 0.90
C HIS A 88 6.62 -18.29 -0.02
N ARG A 89 5.38 -17.81 -0.08
CA ARG A 89 5.00 -16.69 -0.94
C ARG A 89 4.27 -15.60 -0.18
N TRP A 90 4.62 -14.36 -0.49
CA TRP A 90 3.90 -13.19 0.02
C TRP A 90 2.51 -13.11 -0.61
N ARG A 91 1.50 -13.09 0.23
CA ARG A 91 0.09 -12.95 -0.15
C ARG A 91 -0.52 -11.74 0.50
N GLN A 92 -1.59 -11.25 -0.11
CA GLN A 92 -2.33 -10.10 0.40
C GLN A 92 -3.69 -10.54 0.87
N SER A 93 -4.09 -10.01 2.01
CA SER A 93 -5.44 -10.19 2.52
C SER A 93 -6.12 -8.84 2.61
N ASN A 94 -7.27 -8.77 1.97
CA ASN A 94 -8.11 -7.59 1.87
C ASN A 94 -9.51 -7.93 2.36
N TRP A 95 -10.21 -6.95 2.92
CA TRP A 95 -11.62 -7.10 3.24
C TRP A 95 -12.45 -7.16 1.95
N VAL A 96 -13.32 -8.16 1.84
CA VAL A 96 -14.43 -8.18 0.87
C VAL A 96 -15.59 -7.38 1.45
N ASP A 97 -15.89 -7.63 2.72
CA ASP A 97 -16.86 -6.89 3.50
C ASP A 97 -16.19 -6.33 4.74
N PHE A 98 -16.23 -5.02 4.93
CA PHE A 98 -15.70 -4.36 6.12
C PHE A 98 -16.80 -3.60 6.82
N LYS A 99 -17.06 -3.97 8.09
CA LYS A 99 -17.96 -3.25 8.98
C LYS A 99 -17.23 -2.97 10.28
N MET A 100 -17.36 -1.76 10.79
CA MET A 100 -16.74 -1.36 12.05
C MET A 100 -17.71 -0.51 12.85
N SER A 101 -17.74 -0.70 14.16
CA SER A 101 -18.46 0.19 15.06
C SER A 101 -17.75 1.53 15.16
N ASN A 102 -18.44 2.63 14.88
CA ASN A 102 -17.88 3.98 15.04
C ASN A 102 -17.63 4.36 16.51
N HIS A 103 -18.26 3.66 17.47
CA HIS A 103 -18.11 3.94 18.90
C HIS A 103 -16.99 3.11 19.53
N THR A 104 -16.97 1.80 19.28
CA THR A 104 -15.97 0.91 19.90
C THR A 104 -14.73 0.70 19.02
N LEU A 105 -14.80 1.07 17.74
CA LEU A 105 -13.80 0.78 16.72
C LEU A 105 -13.49 -0.72 16.55
N LYS A 106 -14.37 -1.58 17.07
CA LYS A 106 -14.30 -3.03 16.86
C LYS A 106 -14.81 -3.38 15.47
N ILE A 107 -14.11 -4.31 14.84
CA ILE A 107 -14.50 -4.87 13.56
C ILE A 107 -15.73 -5.77 13.80
N GLY A 108 -16.78 -5.55 13.03
CA GLY A 108 -18.03 -6.28 13.16
C GLY A 108 -17.89 -7.72 12.70
N GLU A 109 -18.61 -8.64 13.34
CA GLU A 109 -18.58 -10.07 13.06
C GLU A 109 -18.91 -10.41 11.60
N ALA A 110 -19.78 -9.61 10.97
CA ALA A 110 -20.16 -9.75 9.57
C ALA A 110 -19.04 -9.40 8.57
N SER A 111 -17.94 -8.78 9.01
CA SER A 111 -16.80 -8.49 8.13
C SER A 111 -16.16 -9.78 7.63
N LYS A 112 -15.62 -9.79 6.41
CA LYS A 112 -15.01 -10.98 5.80
C LYS A 112 -13.81 -10.59 4.99
N LEU A 113 -12.70 -11.29 5.19
CA LEU A 113 -11.57 -11.23 4.28
C LEU A 113 -11.90 -11.95 2.97
N GLY A 114 -11.19 -11.58 1.91
CA GLY A 114 -11.12 -12.38 0.70
C GLY A 114 -10.43 -13.71 0.99
N LYS A 115 -11.03 -14.80 0.54
CA LYS A 115 -10.44 -16.14 0.58
C LYS A 115 -9.78 -16.41 -0.77
N ASP A 116 -8.47 -16.62 -0.77
CA ASP A 116 -7.78 -17.07 -1.98
C ASP A 116 -8.28 -18.47 -2.39
N PRO A 117 -8.38 -18.77 -3.71
CA PRO A 117 -8.89 -20.05 -4.19
C PRO A 117 -8.16 -21.29 -3.63
N ASP A 118 -6.87 -21.16 -3.36
CA ASP A 118 -5.99 -22.21 -2.85
C ASP A 118 -5.73 -22.09 -1.34
N GLN A 119 -6.38 -21.17 -0.64
CA GLN A 119 -6.30 -21.08 0.82
C GLN A 119 -7.18 -22.15 1.46
N THR A 120 -6.59 -22.97 2.33
CA THR A 120 -7.35 -23.95 3.12
C THR A 120 -8.41 -23.26 3.98
N LYS A 121 -9.52 -23.95 4.27
CA LYS A 121 -10.58 -23.42 5.14
C LYS A 121 -10.02 -22.95 6.50
N LYS A 122 -9.14 -23.78 7.09
CA LYS A 122 -8.50 -23.51 8.39
C LYS A 122 -7.61 -22.26 8.34
N HIS A 123 -6.79 -22.10 7.31
CA HIS A 123 -5.96 -20.89 7.14
C HIS A 123 -6.81 -19.63 6.99
N TYR A 124 -7.88 -19.72 6.19
CA TYR A 124 -8.83 -18.61 6.04
C TYR A 124 -9.49 -18.24 7.38
N GLU A 125 -9.97 -19.22 8.14
CA GLU A 125 -10.61 -18.98 9.45
C GLU A 125 -9.66 -18.32 10.45
N TYR A 126 -8.40 -18.76 10.51
CA TYR A 126 -7.38 -18.14 11.35
C TYR A 126 -7.05 -16.72 10.92
N LEU A 127 -6.83 -16.48 9.63
CA LEU A 127 -6.51 -15.15 9.13
C LEU A 127 -7.67 -14.18 9.33
N ASN A 128 -8.90 -14.64 9.07
CA ASN A 128 -10.12 -13.87 9.27
C ASN A 128 -10.39 -13.59 10.75
N GLY A 129 -10.13 -14.56 11.63
CA GLY A 129 -10.18 -14.36 13.08
C GLY A 129 -9.14 -13.35 13.55
N TYR A 130 -7.88 -13.51 13.14
CA TYR A 130 -6.79 -12.59 13.46
C TYR A 130 -7.12 -11.15 13.03
N ALA A 131 -7.62 -10.97 11.81
CA ALA A 131 -7.97 -9.65 11.29
C ALA A 131 -9.15 -9.01 12.03
N LYS A 132 -10.07 -9.78 12.62
CA LYS A 132 -11.22 -9.26 13.38
C LYS A 132 -10.90 -8.97 14.83
N TYR A 133 -10.14 -9.85 15.47
CA TYR A 133 -10.01 -9.88 16.92
C TYR A 133 -8.67 -9.33 17.42
N ILE A 134 -7.64 -9.34 16.57
CA ILE A 134 -6.29 -8.85 16.94
C ILE A 134 -5.97 -7.54 16.22
N ARG A 135 -6.21 -7.47 14.90
CA ARG A 135 -6.01 -6.24 14.14
C ARG A 135 -7.12 -5.23 14.47
N THR A 136 -6.74 -4.05 14.93
CA THR A 136 -7.66 -2.93 15.18
C THR A 136 -7.34 -1.77 14.25
N VAL A 137 -8.28 -0.86 14.02
CA VAL A 137 -7.99 0.36 13.24
C VAL A 137 -6.85 1.18 13.86
N ARG A 138 -6.74 1.17 15.21
CA ARG A 138 -5.62 1.79 15.95
C ARG A 138 -4.29 1.19 15.54
N TRP A 139 -4.19 -0.14 15.63
CA TRP A 139 -2.99 -0.88 15.24
C TRP A 139 -2.64 -0.62 13.76
N ASN A 140 -3.63 -0.79 12.87
CA ASN A 140 -3.46 -0.66 11.43
C ASN A 140 -2.97 0.73 11.02
N LEU A 141 -3.53 1.79 11.62
CA LEU A 141 -3.12 3.16 11.38
C LEU A 141 -1.68 3.38 11.82
N LYS A 142 -1.36 3.11 13.09
CA LYS A 142 -0.02 3.32 13.64
C LYS A 142 1.05 2.54 12.88
N TYR A 143 0.76 1.28 12.59
CA TYR A 143 1.66 0.42 11.84
C TYR A 143 1.93 0.96 10.42
N THR A 144 0.88 1.48 9.76
CA THR A 144 1.05 2.16 8.47
C THR A 144 1.86 3.45 8.59
N ILE A 145 1.64 4.26 9.62
CA ILE A 145 2.43 5.48 9.86
C ILE A 145 3.90 5.14 10.09
N ALA A 146 4.19 4.08 10.83
CA ALA A 146 5.56 3.60 11.03
C ALA A 146 6.23 3.20 9.71
N TYR A 147 5.51 2.56 8.78
CA TYR A 147 6.02 2.29 7.43
C TYR A 147 6.28 3.55 6.62
N MET A 148 5.37 4.52 6.65
CA MET A 148 5.57 5.79 5.96
C MET A 148 6.80 6.54 6.49
N LEU A 149 6.94 6.63 7.81
CA LEU A 149 8.07 7.30 8.47
C LEU A 149 9.39 6.57 8.21
N SER A 150 9.42 5.24 8.36
CA SER A 150 10.65 4.47 8.10
C SER A 150 11.08 4.57 6.64
N THR A 151 10.15 4.50 5.68
CA THR A 151 10.46 4.72 4.26
C THR A 151 10.99 6.14 4.02
N LYS A 152 10.35 7.16 4.62
CA LYS A 152 10.81 8.56 4.53
C LYS A 152 12.26 8.69 4.97
N TYR A 153 12.56 8.28 6.21
CA TYR A 153 13.89 8.45 6.78
C TYR A 153 14.95 7.59 6.08
N PHE A 154 14.57 6.41 5.57
CA PHE A 154 15.45 5.61 4.73
C PHE A 154 15.82 6.33 3.43
N LEU A 155 14.85 6.94 2.74
CA LEU A 155 15.09 7.69 1.50
C LEU A 155 15.92 8.94 1.76
N GLU A 156 15.64 9.67 2.85
CA GLU A 156 16.43 10.83 3.29
C GLU A 156 17.88 10.46 3.59
N ALA A 157 18.11 9.37 4.32
CA ALA A 157 19.46 8.87 4.63
C ALA A 157 20.25 8.48 3.37
N ARG A 158 19.56 8.05 2.31
CA ARG A 158 20.17 7.74 1.01
C ARG A 158 20.25 8.93 0.05
N ASN A 159 19.82 10.12 0.48
CA ASN A 159 19.69 11.31 -0.37
C ASN A 159 18.83 11.10 -1.62
N ILE A 160 17.84 10.21 -1.54
CA ILE A 160 16.91 9.90 -2.64
C ILE A 160 15.68 10.82 -2.51
N PRO A 161 15.40 11.70 -3.48
CA PRO A 161 14.16 12.47 -3.52
C PRO A 161 12.94 11.56 -3.54
N TYR A 162 11.84 12.00 -2.92
CA TYR A 162 10.62 11.21 -2.87
C TYR A 162 9.35 12.05 -2.87
N LEU A 163 8.26 11.44 -3.34
CA LEU A 163 6.90 11.97 -3.29
C LEU A 163 5.96 10.91 -2.72
N PHE A 164 5.23 11.27 -1.66
CA PHE A 164 4.23 10.41 -1.05
C PHE A 164 2.82 10.90 -1.39
N TYR A 165 1.97 9.95 -1.75
CA TYR A 165 0.55 10.13 -2.03
C TYR A 165 -0.27 9.09 -1.27
N LEU A 166 -1.55 9.36 -1.08
CA LEU A 166 -2.53 8.37 -0.62
C LEU A 166 -3.37 7.90 -1.80
N PHE A 167 -3.75 6.63 -1.82
CA PHE A 167 -4.81 6.18 -2.72
C PHE A 167 -6.15 6.78 -2.31
N SER A 168 -6.55 6.65 -1.05
CA SER A 168 -7.72 7.34 -0.47
C SER A 168 -7.42 7.82 0.94
N ALA A 169 -7.72 9.09 1.21
CA ALA A 169 -7.60 9.72 2.51
C ALA A 169 -8.74 9.31 3.46
N GLY A 170 -9.84 8.76 2.94
CA GLY A 170 -10.99 8.30 3.73
C GLY A 170 -10.65 7.19 4.74
N GLN A 171 -9.55 6.47 4.50
CA GLN A 171 -9.06 5.43 5.43
C GLN A 171 -8.08 5.95 6.48
N TYR A 172 -7.73 7.24 6.43
CA TYR A 172 -6.77 7.88 7.34
C TYR A 172 -7.42 8.99 8.14
N LYS A 173 -7.96 10.01 7.43
CA LYS A 173 -8.45 11.26 8.02
C LYS A 173 -9.42 11.05 9.20
N PRO A 174 -10.43 10.15 9.11
CA PRO A 174 -11.35 9.93 10.21
C PRO A 174 -10.68 9.38 11.48
N PHE A 175 -9.50 8.79 11.36
CA PHE A 175 -8.82 8.07 12.45
C PHE A 175 -7.57 8.79 12.96
N LEU A 176 -7.18 9.93 12.38
CA LEU A 176 -5.97 10.65 12.80
C LEU A 176 -6.00 11.13 14.26
N TYR A 177 -7.18 11.21 14.89
CA TYR A 177 -7.28 11.52 16.33
C TYR A 177 -6.71 10.41 17.22
N LEU A 178 -6.65 9.17 16.73
CA LEU A 178 -6.09 8.03 17.47
C LEU A 178 -4.58 8.17 17.69
N LEU A 179 -3.90 9.04 16.93
CA LEU A 179 -2.46 9.26 17.08
C LEU A 179 -2.09 10.04 18.35
N ASP A 180 -3.05 10.70 19.00
CA ASP A 180 -2.84 11.40 20.28
C ASP A 180 -3.44 10.63 21.48
N GLU A 181 -4.02 9.46 21.26
CA GLU A 181 -4.50 8.64 22.37
C GLU A 181 -3.31 8.18 23.23
N PHE A 182 -3.53 8.01 24.53
CA PHE A 182 -2.54 7.43 25.42
C PHE A 182 -2.47 5.91 25.22
N TYR A 183 -1.25 5.38 25.13
CA TYR A 183 -1.01 3.95 24.99
C TYR A 183 0.01 3.48 26.00
N VAL A 184 -0.14 2.24 26.41
CA VAL A 184 0.86 1.52 27.18
C VAL A 184 1.39 0.37 26.36
N GLU A 185 2.69 0.13 26.48
CA GLU A 185 3.33 -1.08 26.03
C GLU A 185 3.39 -2.06 27.21
N ALA A 186 3.25 -3.34 26.89
CA ALA A 186 3.29 -4.41 27.87
C ALA A 186 4.12 -5.57 27.32
N ALA A 187 5.25 -5.84 27.98
CA ALA A 187 6.01 -7.08 27.82
C ALA A 187 5.98 -7.84 29.14
N ASN A 188 6.96 -7.59 30.01
CA ASN A 188 6.96 -8.09 31.41
C ASN A 188 6.48 -7.03 32.41
N ASN A 189 6.61 -5.75 32.05
CA ASN A 189 6.10 -4.60 32.78
C ASN A 189 5.23 -3.76 31.84
N VAL A 190 4.46 -2.83 32.40
CA VAL A 190 3.63 -1.88 31.65
C VAL A 190 4.27 -0.49 31.73
N TRP A 191 4.48 0.18 30.60
CA TRP A 191 5.00 1.55 30.54
C TRP A 191 4.29 2.38 29.48
N ALA A 192 4.33 3.70 29.61
CA ALA A 192 3.77 4.61 28.62
C ALA A 192 4.55 4.49 27.29
N SER A 193 3.84 4.28 26.19
CA SER A 193 4.47 4.22 24.87
C SER A 193 4.99 5.61 24.46
N LEU A 194 6.24 5.65 23.97
CA LEU A 194 6.89 6.87 23.51
C LEU A 194 6.68 7.02 21.99
N GLU A 195 5.58 7.65 21.60
CA GLU A 195 5.24 7.89 20.20
C GLU A 195 5.28 9.38 19.84
N LEU A 196 5.43 9.65 18.53
CA LEU A 196 5.25 10.99 18.00
C LEU A 196 3.78 11.41 18.15
N SER A 197 3.54 12.63 18.62
CA SER A 197 2.19 13.22 18.61
C SER A 197 1.65 13.31 17.19
N LYS A 198 0.31 13.38 17.04
CA LYS A 198 -0.35 13.67 15.77
C LYS A 198 0.23 14.91 15.10
N LYS A 199 0.50 15.97 15.88
CA LYS A 199 1.10 17.22 15.36
C LYS A 199 2.46 16.97 14.72
N GLN A 200 3.32 16.17 15.36
CA GLN A 200 4.62 15.78 14.82
C GLN A 200 4.46 14.89 13.59
N ILE A 201 3.62 13.86 13.65
CA ILE A 201 3.35 12.96 12.50
C ILE A 201 2.85 13.75 11.29
N LEU A 202 1.92 14.68 11.49
CA LEU A 202 1.38 15.52 10.43
C LEU A 202 2.36 16.57 9.89
N LYS A 203 3.44 16.86 10.62
CA LYS A 203 4.56 17.66 10.13
C LYS A 203 5.48 16.79 9.26
N GLU A 204 5.80 15.58 9.72
CA GLU A 204 6.65 14.62 9.00
C GLU A 204 6.00 14.06 7.73
N LEU A 205 4.68 13.82 7.77
CA LEU A 205 3.89 13.20 6.71
C LEU A 205 2.73 14.12 6.30
N PRO A 206 3.01 15.24 5.59
CA PRO A 206 1.99 16.19 5.18
C PRO A 206 0.92 15.59 4.26
N VAL A 207 1.25 14.49 3.56
CA VAL A 207 0.32 13.72 2.72
C VAL A 207 -0.93 13.25 3.48
N LEU A 208 -0.86 13.07 4.80
CA LEU A 208 -2.02 12.68 5.61
C LEU A 208 -3.10 13.78 5.69
N LYS A 209 -2.76 15.03 5.33
CA LYS A 209 -3.69 16.16 5.27
C LYS A 209 -4.35 16.29 3.90
N THR A 210 -3.74 15.75 2.86
CA THR A 210 -4.23 15.89 1.48
C THR A 210 -5.30 14.86 1.19
N ASP A 211 -6.05 15.08 0.12
CA ASP A 211 -6.92 14.03 -0.42
C ASP A 211 -6.07 12.95 -1.10
N GLY A 212 -6.59 11.72 -1.13
CA GLY A 212 -5.98 10.66 -1.92
C GLY A 212 -6.38 10.77 -3.38
N PHE A 213 -5.64 10.12 -4.28
CA PHE A 213 -5.93 10.19 -5.72
C PHE A 213 -7.32 9.70 -6.09
N TYR A 214 -7.83 8.64 -5.45
CA TYR A 214 -9.22 8.21 -5.62
C TYR A 214 -10.21 9.33 -5.28
N ASP A 215 -9.98 10.02 -4.16
CA ASP A 215 -10.88 11.08 -3.71
C ASP A 215 -10.81 12.29 -4.67
N ILE A 216 -9.62 12.60 -5.20
CA ILE A 216 -9.39 13.67 -6.17
C ILE A 216 -10.11 13.38 -7.48
N VAL A 217 -9.91 12.18 -8.05
CA VAL A 217 -10.57 11.73 -9.30
C VAL A 217 -12.09 11.74 -9.13
N LYS A 218 -12.59 11.26 -7.99
CA LYS A 218 -14.02 11.28 -7.68
C LYS A 218 -14.58 12.70 -7.58
N LYS A 219 -13.88 13.64 -6.94
CA LYS A 219 -14.28 15.05 -6.85
C LYS A 219 -14.27 15.74 -8.22
N ALA A 220 -13.34 15.36 -9.08
CA ALA A 220 -13.28 15.83 -10.47
C ALA A 220 -14.36 15.19 -11.37
N LYS A 221 -15.17 14.27 -10.84
CA LYS A 221 -16.22 13.54 -11.57
C LYS A 221 -15.70 12.77 -12.80
N LEU A 222 -14.45 12.33 -12.74
CA LEU A 222 -13.83 11.56 -13.81
C LEU A 222 -14.24 10.07 -13.72
N PRO A 223 -14.18 9.31 -14.82
CA PRO A 223 -14.56 7.91 -14.85
C PRO A 223 -13.74 7.02 -13.90
N ILE A 224 -14.44 6.15 -13.18
CA ILE A 224 -13.88 5.15 -12.27
C ILE A 224 -14.38 3.77 -12.72
N GLY A 225 -13.45 2.85 -12.94
CA GLY A 225 -13.71 1.48 -13.35
C GLY A 225 -13.99 0.55 -12.18
N GLU A 226 -13.94 -0.75 -12.46
CA GLU A 226 -14.20 -1.78 -11.45
C GLU A 226 -13.28 -1.66 -10.22
N LYS A 227 -13.86 -1.98 -9.05
CA LYS A 227 -13.16 -1.96 -7.75
C LYS A 227 -12.49 -0.61 -7.45
N ASP A 228 -13.16 0.48 -7.83
CA ASP A 228 -12.73 1.85 -7.54
C ASP A 228 -11.42 2.29 -8.21
N HIS A 229 -11.02 1.65 -9.32
CA HIS A 229 -9.80 2.02 -10.04
C HIS A 229 -10.04 3.19 -11.00
N PRO A 230 -9.29 4.30 -10.90
CA PRO A 230 -9.34 5.37 -11.89
C PRO A 230 -9.12 4.84 -13.31
N LEU A 231 -9.88 5.34 -14.28
CA LEU A 231 -9.65 5.05 -15.70
C LEU A 231 -8.62 6.04 -16.29
N GLU A 232 -8.41 5.98 -17.60
CA GLU A 232 -7.40 6.76 -18.32
C GLU A 232 -7.40 8.25 -17.97
N GLU A 233 -8.55 8.93 -17.99
CA GLU A 233 -8.66 10.35 -17.63
C GLU A 233 -8.23 10.62 -16.18
N GLY A 234 -8.59 9.71 -15.26
CA GLY A 234 -8.14 9.77 -13.87
C GLY A 234 -6.64 9.59 -13.75
N HIS A 235 -6.06 8.67 -14.52
CA HIS A 235 -4.61 8.46 -14.58
C HIS A 235 -3.85 9.66 -15.16
N ARG A 236 -4.42 10.36 -16.15
CA ARG A 236 -3.87 11.62 -16.68
C ARG A 236 -3.86 12.71 -15.60
N LEU A 237 -4.98 12.91 -14.88
CA LEU A 237 -5.04 13.86 -13.77
C LEU A 237 -4.03 13.53 -12.66
N MET A 238 -3.88 12.25 -12.32
CA MET A 238 -2.86 11.81 -11.35
C MET A 238 -1.44 12.14 -11.83
N ALA A 239 -1.14 11.90 -13.12
CA ALA A 239 0.16 12.21 -13.70
C ALA A 239 0.45 13.71 -13.66
N ASP A 240 -0.52 14.55 -14.04
CA ASP A 240 -0.37 16.01 -14.04
C ASP A 240 -0.02 16.54 -12.64
N ILE A 241 -0.67 16.01 -11.60
CA ILE A 241 -0.38 16.36 -10.21
C ILE A 241 1.06 15.98 -9.85
N ILE A 242 1.48 14.76 -10.19
CA ILE A 242 2.83 14.27 -9.90
C ILE A 242 3.88 15.09 -10.65
N ILE A 243 3.68 15.35 -11.95
CA ILE A 243 4.58 16.17 -12.78
C ILE A 243 4.71 17.58 -12.19
N LYS A 244 3.58 18.18 -11.79
CA LYS A 244 3.58 19.49 -11.14
C LYS A 244 4.36 19.47 -9.83
N ASP A 245 4.21 18.44 -9.00
CA ASP A 245 4.96 18.31 -7.76
C ASP A 245 6.45 18.11 -8.00
N ILE A 246 6.84 17.27 -8.98
CA ILE A 246 8.25 17.08 -9.39
C ILE A 246 8.89 18.43 -9.74
N LYS A 247 8.22 19.23 -10.59
CA LYS A 247 8.70 20.56 -10.99
C LYS A 247 8.71 21.54 -9.82
N LYS A 248 7.67 21.53 -8.98
CA LYS A 248 7.56 22.39 -7.78
C LYS A 248 8.70 22.17 -6.79
N TYR A 249 9.12 20.93 -6.58
CA TYR A 249 10.21 20.57 -5.68
C TYR A 249 11.57 20.48 -6.39
N GLU A 250 11.64 20.90 -7.66
CA GLU A 250 12.85 20.91 -8.48
C GLU A 250 13.53 19.53 -8.59
N TYR A 251 12.77 18.45 -8.48
CA TYR A 251 13.29 17.09 -8.59
C TYR A 251 13.64 16.72 -10.02
N ASP A 252 13.05 17.40 -11.01
CA ASP A 252 13.40 17.31 -12.42
C ASP A 252 14.88 17.65 -12.68
N LYS A 253 15.47 18.57 -11.92
CA LYS A 253 16.91 18.90 -12.03
C LYS A 253 17.84 17.73 -11.72
N LYS A 254 17.36 16.71 -11.01
CA LYS A 254 18.11 15.47 -10.72
C LYS A 254 17.83 14.36 -11.72
N LEU A 255 16.84 14.52 -12.60
CA LEU A 255 16.45 13.51 -13.59
C LEU A 255 17.30 13.60 -14.86
N TYR A 256 17.78 14.80 -15.21
CA TYR A 256 18.71 15.07 -16.31
C TYR A 256 20.18 14.85 -15.92
#